data_AF-A0A5F1ZW00-F1
#
_entry.id   AF-A0A5F1ZW00-F1
#
_cell.length_a   1.000
_cell.length_b   1.000
_cell.length_c   1.000
_cell.angle_alpha   90.00
_cell.angle_beta   90.00
_cell.angle_gamma   90.00
#
_symmetry.space_group_name_H-M   'P 1'
#
loop_
_entity.id
_entity.type
_entity.pdbx_description
1 polymer ?
#
loop_
_entity_poly.entity_id
_entity_poly.type
_entity_poly.pdbx_seq_one_letter_code
_entity_poly.pdbx_strand_id
1 'polypeptide(L)'
;MRTLKYIIKRFLISTSLVILSSCIFDCGLVLTGTDVGRELLGLSNNQKDDSSEKIASLLGLVSGSSLLEFNPTTLTMAVFAYQSYTASIKTPIPSTWTNDGESFLDLTLTPSGCPSASDDNYTSISFSGSSSYSAQNATFRFLGTGNCVIIHSVSGATPDIGLPTGAVIGILPVVITP
;
A
#
# COMPACT_ATOMS: atom_id res chain seq x y z
N MET A 1 16.36 -63.59 25.36
CA MET A 1 15.28 -64.25 24.58
C MET A 1 14.08 -64.41 25.51
N ARG A 2 12.89 -63.88 25.11
CA ARG A 2 11.58 -63.83 25.80
C ARG A 2 11.16 -62.44 26.32
N THR A 3 10.65 -61.59 25.42
CA THR A 3 9.56 -60.61 25.69
C THR A 3 9.02 -60.03 24.38
N LEU A 4 8.66 -60.92 23.45
CA LEU A 4 7.99 -60.56 22.20
C LEU A 4 6.89 -61.59 21.94
N LYS A 5 5.77 -61.48 22.66
CA LYS A 5 4.53 -62.29 22.47
C LYS A 5 3.43 -61.84 23.46
N TYR A 6 2.83 -60.67 23.21
CA TYR A 6 1.47 -60.32 23.63
C TYR A 6 0.93 -59.37 22.54
N ILE A 7 0.61 -59.90 21.35
CA ILE A 7 -0.72 -60.46 21.03
C ILE A 7 -1.78 -59.39 21.35
N ILE A 8 -2.12 -58.51 20.41
CA ILE A 8 -2.95 -58.84 19.23
C ILE A 8 -4.21 -59.59 19.68
N LYS A 9 -5.03 -58.97 20.55
CA LYS A 9 -6.39 -59.45 20.83
C LYS A 9 -7.31 -58.45 21.54
N ARG A 10 -7.33 -57.19 21.09
CA ARG A 10 -8.48 -56.30 21.33
C ARG A 10 -8.84 -55.59 20.04
N PHE A 11 -9.18 -56.43 19.07
CA PHE A 11 -9.90 -56.07 17.87
C PHE A 11 -11.37 -55.97 18.26
N LEU A 12 -12.03 -54.92 17.75
CA LEU A 12 -13.46 -54.83 17.44
C LEU A 12 -14.48 -54.49 18.56
N ILE A 13 -15.24 -53.44 18.21
CA ILE A 13 -16.63 -53.09 18.58
C ILE A 13 -16.78 -52.06 19.71
N SER A 14 -16.95 -50.79 19.30
CA SER A 14 -18.02 -49.90 19.78
C SER A 14 -17.98 -48.61 18.94
N THR A 15 -18.60 -48.64 17.75
CA THR A 15 -19.79 -47.85 17.39
C THR A 15 -19.58 -46.33 17.32
N SER A 16 -19.37 -45.86 16.08
CA SER A 16 -20.04 -44.75 15.43
C SER A 16 -20.55 -43.60 16.30
N LEU A 17 -19.77 -42.52 16.34
CA LEU A 17 -20.31 -41.16 16.46
C LEU A 17 -19.77 -40.34 15.28
N VAL A 18 -20.55 -40.34 14.20
CA VAL A 18 -20.45 -39.37 13.10
C VAL A 18 -21.16 -38.11 13.59
N ILE A 19 -20.42 -37.05 13.89
CA ILE A 19 -20.90 -35.68 13.71
C ILE A 19 -19.76 -34.87 13.09
N LEU A 20 -19.95 -34.56 11.81
CA LEU A 20 -19.29 -33.49 11.08
C LEU A 20 -19.15 -32.25 11.96
N SER A 21 -17.92 -31.78 12.17
CA SER A 21 -17.69 -30.37 12.46
C SER A 21 -16.41 -29.90 11.74
N SER A 22 -16.63 -29.47 10.50
CA SER A 22 -16.06 -28.25 9.93
C SER A 22 -14.54 -28.17 9.73
N CYS A 23 -14.03 -28.94 8.76
CA CYS A 23 -12.98 -28.42 7.87
C CYS A 23 -13.63 -27.42 6.90
N ILE A 24 -13.64 -26.13 7.25
CA ILE A 24 -13.84 -25.03 6.29
C ILE A 24 -13.12 -23.82 6.86
N PHE A 25 -11.98 -23.45 6.28
CA PHE A 25 -11.58 -22.11 5.85
C PHE A 25 -10.14 -22.15 5.31
N ASP A 26 -9.89 -23.09 4.38
CA ASP A 26 -9.09 -22.80 3.20
C ASP A 26 -9.95 -21.87 2.33
N CYS A 27 -9.85 -20.56 2.55
CA CYS A 27 -10.27 -19.59 1.55
C CYS A 27 -9.01 -19.13 0.83
N GLY A 28 -8.50 -20.01 -0.03
CA GLY A 28 -7.84 -19.54 -1.23
C GLY A 28 -8.84 -18.68 -2.00
N LEU A 29 -8.64 -17.36 -2.00
CA LEU A 29 -9.18 -16.53 -3.07
C LEU A 29 -8.18 -16.55 -4.22
N VAL A 30 -8.16 -17.70 -4.90
CA VAL A 30 -7.77 -17.81 -6.28
C VAL A 30 -8.79 -16.98 -7.08
N LEU A 31 -8.43 -15.75 -7.45
CA LEU A 31 -9.07 -15.06 -8.58
C LEU A 31 -8.28 -15.41 -9.84
N THR A 32 -8.35 -16.69 -10.23
CA THR A 32 -8.25 -17.03 -11.66
C THR A 32 -9.46 -16.40 -12.35
N GLY A 33 -9.20 -15.70 -13.44
CA GLY A 33 -10.18 -14.95 -14.21
C GLY A 33 -11.52 -15.66 -14.40
N THR A 34 -12.55 -15.03 -13.85
CA THR A 34 -13.93 -15.15 -14.31
C THR A 34 -14.45 -13.73 -14.49
N ASP A 35 -15.07 -13.46 -15.64
CA ASP A 35 -15.53 -12.21 -16.27
C ASP A 35 -16.23 -11.11 -15.43
N VAL A 36 -16.22 -11.18 -14.10
CA VAL A 36 -16.90 -10.21 -13.21
C VAL A 36 -15.98 -9.06 -12.77
N GLY A 37 -14.65 -9.22 -12.87
CA GLY A 37 -13.68 -8.13 -12.59
C GLY A 37 -13.57 -7.08 -13.69
N ARG A 38 -14.27 -7.27 -14.82
CA ARG A 38 -14.18 -6.42 -16.01
C ARG A 38 -15.27 -5.36 -16.08
N GLU A 39 -16.23 -5.37 -15.15
CA GLU A 39 -17.35 -4.42 -15.09
C GLU A 39 -17.14 -3.29 -14.06
N LEU A 40 -16.11 -3.38 -13.20
CA LEU A 40 -15.61 -2.26 -12.38
C LEU A 40 -14.55 -1.41 -13.12
N LEU A 41 -14.11 -1.87 -14.29
CA LEU A 41 -13.32 -1.10 -15.24
C LEU A 41 -14.29 -0.61 -16.30
N GLY A 42 -14.83 0.59 -16.12
CA GLY A 42 -15.69 1.29 -17.08
C GLY A 42 -15.03 1.44 -18.45
N LEU A 43 -15.06 0.38 -19.25
CA LEU A 43 -14.78 0.38 -20.68
C LEU A 43 -16.11 0.21 -21.41
N SER A 44 -17.05 1.12 -21.14
CA SER A 44 -18.06 1.44 -22.13
C SER A 44 -17.49 2.55 -22.99
N ASN A 45 -17.19 2.20 -24.24
CA ASN A 45 -16.74 3.12 -25.28
C ASN A 45 -17.58 4.40 -25.28
N ASN A 46 -17.00 5.51 -24.82
CA ASN A 46 -17.19 6.80 -25.45
C ASN A 46 -16.04 7.74 -25.10
N GLN A 47 -15.49 8.34 -26.14
CA GLN A 47 -14.49 9.39 -26.09
C GLN A 47 -14.93 10.53 -25.15
N LYS A 48 -14.15 10.80 -24.10
CA LYS A 48 -13.55 12.12 -23.75
C LYS A 48 -13.04 12.12 -22.30
N ASP A 49 -11.73 12.32 -22.14
CA ASP A 49 -11.11 13.00 -20.99
C ASP A 49 -11.54 12.62 -19.55
N ASP A 50 -11.33 11.38 -19.13
CA ASP A 50 -11.54 10.95 -17.73
C ASP A 50 -10.25 10.88 -16.91
N SER A 51 -9.50 11.98 -16.85
CA SER A 51 -8.52 12.20 -15.78
C SER A 51 -9.24 12.28 -14.41
N SER A 52 -10.45 12.86 -14.40
CA SER A 52 -11.24 13.10 -13.19
C SER A 52 -11.79 11.83 -12.54
N GLU A 53 -12.17 10.80 -13.30
CA GLU A 53 -12.69 9.55 -12.73
C GLU A 53 -11.58 8.68 -12.13
N LYS A 54 -10.37 8.69 -12.72
CA LYS A 54 -9.19 8.06 -12.11
C LYS A 54 -8.80 8.75 -10.80
N ILE A 55 -8.85 10.08 -10.78
CA ILE A 55 -8.61 10.87 -9.57
C ILE A 55 -9.70 10.59 -8.53
N ALA A 56 -10.98 10.48 -8.91
CA ALA A 56 -12.06 10.14 -7.99
C ALA A 56 -11.92 8.72 -7.40
N SER A 57 -11.46 7.75 -8.19
CA SER A 57 -11.13 6.40 -7.71
C SER A 57 -9.91 6.40 -6.77
N LEU A 58 -8.91 7.25 -7.02
CA LEU A 58 -7.75 7.46 -6.14
C LEU A 58 -8.12 8.19 -4.84
N LEU A 59 -9.01 9.18 -4.92
CA LEU A 59 -9.56 9.91 -3.77
C LEU A 59 -10.51 9.03 -2.94
N GLY A 60 -11.24 8.10 -3.55
CA GLY A 60 -12.01 7.09 -2.83
C GLY A 60 -11.12 6.20 -1.94
N LEU A 61 -9.90 5.89 -2.40
CA LEU A 61 -8.86 5.19 -1.63
C LEU A 61 -8.31 6.01 -0.44
N VAL A 62 -8.39 7.35 -0.48
CA VAL A 62 -7.91 8.26 0.58
C VAL A 62 -8.71 8.12 1.88
N SER A 63 -9.94 7.61 1.81
CA SER A 63 -10.89 7.59 2.92
C SER A 63 -10.63 6.52 4.00
N GLY A 64 -9.79 5.52 3.72
CA GLY A 64 -9.68 4.31 4.55
C GLY A 64 -8.49 4.23 5.50
N SER A 65 -7.25 4.52 5.05
CA SER A 65 -6.06 4.14 5.83
C SER A 65 -4.73 4.65 5.22
N SER A 66 -4.59 5.94 4.92
CA SER A 66 -3.27 6.49 4.57
C SER A 66 -2.33 6.34 5.78
N LEU A 67 -1.23 5.58 5.64
CA LEU A 67 -0.20 5.40 6.67
C LEU A 67 0.65 6.67 6.83
N LEU A 68 0.70 7.50 5.78
CA LEU A 68 1.41 8.77 5.80
C LEU A 68 0.52 9.92 6.29
N GLU A 69 1.17 10.85 6.97
CA GLU A 69 0.72 12.20 7.30
C GLU A 69 1.64 13.21 6.59
N PHE A 70 1.05 14.25 6.01
CA PHE A 70 1.77 15.25 5.22
C PHE A 70 1.70 16.62 5.86
N ASN A 71 2.79 17.36 5.80
CA ASN A 71 2.85 18.76 6.21
C ASN A 71 3.52 19.61 5.11
N PRO A 72 2.78 20.48 4.40
CA PRO A 72 1.32 20.69 4.50
C PRO A 72 0.49 19.50 3.98
N THR A 73 -0.79 19.45 4.33
CA THR A 73 -1.73 18.39 3.88
C THR A 73 -2.12 18.50 2.41
N THR A 74 -1.99 19.70 1.84
CA THR A 74 -2.10 20.00 0.41
C THR A 74 -0.93 20.90 0.03
N LEU A 75 -0.27 20.56 -1.08
CA LEU A 75 0.87 21.31 -1.56
C LEU A 75 0.43 22.38 -2.55
N THR A 76 0.41 23.63 -2.12
CA THR A 76 0.13 24.78 -3.00
C THR A 76 1.43 25.44 -3.41
N MET A 77 1.68 25.57 -4.71
CA MET A 77 2.91 26.17 -5.23
C MET A 77 2.66 26.98 -6.51
N ALA A 78 3.55 27.93 -6.78
CA ALA A 78 3.58 28.63 -8.06
C ALA A 78 4.31 27.78 -9.11
N VAL A 79 3.92 27.94 -10.37
CA VAL A 79 4.63 27.33 -11.51
C VAL A 79 6.11 27.75 -11.51
N PHE A 80 7.01 26.82 -11.86
CA PHE A 80 8.46 26.98 -11.80
C PHE A 80 9.08 27.19 -10.40
N ALA A 81 8.28 27.28 -9.34
CA ALA A 81 8.80 27.35 -7.98
C ALA A 81 9.13 25.96 -7.44
N TYR A 82 10.17 25.87 -6.63
CA TYR A 82 10.37 24.70 -5.78
C TYR A 82 9.52 24.83 -4.54
N GLN A 83 8.83 23.75 -4.21
CA GLN A 83 8.10 23.66 -2.96
C GLN A 83 8.40 22.31 -2.30
N SER A 84 8.72 22.38 -1.00
CA SER A 84 8.97 21.21 -0.18
C SER A 84 7.75 20.89 0.68
N TYR A 85 7.62 19.60 1.00
CA TYR A 85 6.73 19.11 2.04
C TYR A 85 7.44 18.04 2.86
N THR A 86 6.92 17.79 4.05
CA THR A 86 7.34 16.72 4.92
C THR A 86 6.30 15.60 4.91
N ALA A 87 6.75 14.34 4.82
CA ALA A 87 5.94 13.15 5.02
C ALA A 87 6.41 12.42 6.28
N SER A 88 5.47 12.04 7.14
CA SER A 88 5.70 11.25 8.35
C SER A 88 4.81 10.01 8.36
N ILE A 89 5.27 8.94 8.99
CA ILE A 89 4.39 7.82 9.34
C ILE A 89 3.46 8.29 10.46
N LYS A 90 2.16 8.02 10.32
CA LYS A 90 1.17 8.38 11.34
C LYS A 90 1.53 7.76 12.68
N THR A 91 1.39 8.56 13.74
CA THR A 91 1.59 8.08 15.09
C THR A 91 0.31 7.45 15.65
N PRO A 92 0.42 6.39 16.47
CA PRO A 92 1.66 5.69 16.83
C PRO A 92 2.19 4.81 15.68
N ILE A 93 3.53 4.70 15.59
CA ILE A 93 4.18 3.75 14.68
C ILE A 93 3.72 2.32 15.07
N PRO A 94 3.38 1.45 14.10
CA PRO A 94 2.98 0.08 14.40
C PRO A 94 4.01 -0.64 15.28
N SER A 95 3.55 -1.27 16.36
CA SER A 95 4.43 -1.94 17.33
C SER A 95 5.16 -3.16 16.77
N THR A 96 4.76 -3.64 15.60
CA THR A 96 5.44 -4.72 14.87
C THR A 96 6.71 -4.24 14.18
N TRP A 97 6.85 -2.93 13.94
CA TRP A 97 8.03 -2.36 13.30
C TRP A 97 9.15 -2.24 14.32
N THR A 98 10.36 -2.61 13.90
CA THR A 98 11.54 -2.57 14.76
C THR A 98 12.30 -1.26 14.58
N ASN A 99 12.90 -0.72 15.64
CA ASN A 99 13.78 0.46 15.56
C ASN A 99 15.24 0.07 15.31
N ASP A 100 15.47 -1.04 14.59
CA ASP A 100 16.81 -1.47 14.19
C ASP A 100 17.27 -0.63 12.98
N GLY A 101 18.59 -0.46 12.82
CA GLY A 101 19.17 0.24 11.68
C GLY A 101 19.03 -0.50 10.36
N GLU A 102 18.83 -1.81 10.39
CA GLU A 102 18.54 -2.61 9.19
C GLU A 102 17.09 -2.48 8.72
N SER A 103 16.19 -1.95 9.55
CA SER A 103 14.77 -1.82 9.24
C SER A 103 14.49 -0.55 8.45
N PHE A 104 13.87 -0.69 7.28
CA PHE A 104 13.65 0.41 6.35
C PHE A 104 12.33 0.28 5.59
N LEU A 105 11.76 1.42 5.24
CA LEU A 105 10.65 1.58 4.32
C LEU A 105 11.02 2.60 3.24
N ASP A 106 11.15 2.13 2.01
CA ASP A 106 11.41 2.96 0.84
C ASP A 106 10.14 3.16 0.04
N LEU A 107 9.93 4.41 -0.39
CA LEU A 107 8.79 4.81 -1.20
C LEU A 107 9.24 5.43 -2.52
N THR A 108 8.51 5.12 -3.57
CA THR A 108 8.52 5.86 -4.83
C THR A 108 7.43 6.93 -4.82
N LEU A 109 7.80 8.13 -5.26
CA LEU A 109 6.93 9.30 -5.41
C LEU A 109 6.56 9.47 -6.88
N THR A 110 5.29 9.27 -7.21
CA THR A 110 4.82 9.35 -8.60
C THR A 110 3.80 10.48 -8.77
N PRO A 111 4.16 11.58 -9.45
CA PRO A 111 3.19 12.59 -9.87
C PRO A 111 2.16 11.97 -10.83
N SER A 112 0.87 12.17 -10.55
CA SER A 112 -0.23 11.63 -11.36
C SER A 112 -1.24 12.73 -11.68
N GLY A 113 -1.56 12.88 -12.97
CA GLY A 113 -2.37 13.99 -13.47
C GLY A 113 -1.69 15.35 -13.39
N CYS A 114 -0.39 15.40 -13.10
CA CYS A 114 0.36 16.64 -12.99
C CYS A 114 0.76 17.19 -14.36
N PRO A 115 0.88 18.53 -14.50
CA PRO A 115 1.66 19.10 -15.59
C PRO A 115 3.10 18.61 -15.54
N SER A 116 3.87 18.83 -16.61
CA SER A 116 5.24 18.33 -16.71
C SER A 116 6.07 18.64 -15.46
N ALA A 117 6.53 17.57 -14.82
CA ALA A 117 7.44 17.65 -13.69
C ALA A 117 8.83 18.07 -14.18
N SER A 118 9.57 18.76 -13.32
CA SER A 118 10.99 19.04 -13.53
C SER A 118 11.83 17.78 -13.24
N ASP A 119 12.93 17.60 -13.99
CA ASP A 119 13.81 16.42 -13.88
C ASP A 119 14.58 16.35 -12.55
N ASP A 120 14.61 17.43 -11.78
CA ASP A 120 15.29 17.57 -10.48
C ASP A 120 14.39 17.31 -9.27
N ASN A 121 13.16 16.82 -9.50
CA ASN A 121 12.26 16.44 -8.43
C ASN A 121 12.78 15.23 -7.65
N TYR A 122 12.55 15.23 -6.33
CA TYR A 122 12.76 14.03 -5.54
C TYR A 122 11.71 12.97 -5.91
N THR A 123 12.17 11.79 -6.32
CA THR A 123 11.31 10.68 -6.76
C THR A 123 11.22 9.54 -5.74
N SER A 124 11.89 9.68 -4.59
CA SER A 124 11.88 8.69 -3.52
C SER A 124 12.07 9.33 -2.14
N ILE A 125 11.55 8.66 -1.11
CA ILE A 125 11.85 8.91 0.31
C ILE A 125 12.04 7.59 1.04
N SER A 126 12.86 7.59 2.09
CA SER A 126 13.17 6.41 2.89
C SER A 126 13.01 6.69 4.38
N PHE A 127 12.33 5.81 5.10
CA PHE A 127 12.22 5.85 6.55
C PHE A 127 13.05 4.72 7.15
N SER A 128 13.85 5.00 8.19
CA SER A 128 14.71 4.00 8.83
C SER A 128 14.38 3.84 10.30
N GLY A 129 14.42 2.60 10.79
CA GLY A 129 14.30 2.29 12.21
C GLY A 129 15.43 2.91 13.05
N SER A 130 16.62 3.11 12.50
CA SER A 130 17.73 3.80 13.19
C SER A 130 17.40 5.23 13.61
N SER A 131 16.53 5.91 12.86
CA SER A 131 16.05 7.25 13.14
C SER A 131 14.64 7.25 13.76
N SER A 132 14.20 6.10 14.27
CA SER A 132 12.83 5.88 14.76
C SER A 132 11.77 6.30 13.74
N TYR A 133 12.06 6.03 12.45
CA TYR A 133 11.22 6.37 11.31
C TYR A 133 10.86 7.86 11.24
N SER A 134 11.85 8.72 11.51
CA SER A 134 11.71 10.17 11.46
C SER A 134 11.09 10.66 10.15
N ALA A 135 10.37 11.79 10.22
CA ALA A 135 9.75 12.41 9.06
C ALA A 135 10.78 12.75 7.97
N GLN A 136 10.37 12.64 6.70
CA GLN A 136 11.21 12.81 5.52
C GLN A 136 10.74 14.00 4.69
N ASN A 137 11.68 14.69 4.04
CA ASN A 137 11.37 15.81 3.16
C ASN A 137 11.42 15.39 1.70
N ALA A 138 10.54 15.96 0.89
CA ALA A 138 10.60 15.88 -0.56
C ALA A 138 10.34 17.25 -1.16
N THR A 139 10.97 17.51 -2.31
CA THR A 139 10.86 18.78 -3.03
C THR A 139 10.42 18.52 -4.46
N PHE A 140 9.45 19.30 -4.91
CA PHE A 140 8.90 19.26 -6.26
C PHE A 140 8.88 20.63 -6.89
N ARG A 141 8.98 20.64 -8.21
CA ARG A 141 8.76 21.74 -9.12
C ARG A 141 8.01 21.22 -10.35
N PHE A 142 7.05 22.00 -10.81
CA PHE A 142 6.29 21.73 -12.02
C PHE A 142 6.44 22.88 -13.03
N LEU A 143 6.37 22.53 -14.31
CA LEU A 143 6.63 23.43 -15.45
C LEU A 143 5.34 23.98 -16.07
N GLY A 144 4.18 23.67 -15.49
CA GLY A 144 2.87 24.16 -15.92
C GLY A 144 1.92 24.30 -14.73
N THR A 145 0.76 24.89 -14.98
CA THR A 145 -0.30 25.05 -13.97
C THR A 145 -1.26 23.86 -13.99
N GLY A 146 -1.96 23.64 -12.89
CA GLY A 146 -2.94 22.56 -12.78
C GLY A 146 -3.11 22.02 -11.38
N ASN A 147 -4.00 21.04 -11.25
CA ASN A 147 -4.22 20.31 -10.01
C ASN A 147 -3.87 18.85 -10.23
N CYS A 148 -3.19 18.24 -9.28
CA CYS A 148 -2.78 16.86 -9.39
C CYS A 148 -2.50 16.23 -8.03
N VAL A 149 -1.94 15.03 -8.04
CA VAL A 149 -1.54 14.33 -6.81
C VAL A 149 -0.14 13.74 -6.95
N ILE A 150 0.58 13.65 -5.84
CA ILE A 150 1.78 12.84 -5.70
C ILE A 150 1.37 11.55 -4.98
N ILE A 151 1.57 10.41 -5.63
CA ILE A 151 1.26 9.08 -5.09
C ILE A 151 2.52 8.52 -4.42
N HIS A 152 2.40 8.11 -3.17
CA HIS A 152 3.45 7.48 -2.39
C HIS A 152 3.21 5.98 -2.33
N SER A 153 4.04 5.23 -3.04
CA SER A 153 3.93 3.76 -3.14
C SER A 153 5.19 3.09 -2.62
N VAL A 154 5.02 1.92 -1.98
CA VAL A 154 6.15 1.16 -1.42
C VAL A 154 7.02 0.62 -2.54
N SER A 155 8.31 0.97 -2.54
CA SER A 155 9.30 0.38 -3.46
C SER A 155 10.08 -0.74 -2.79
N GLY A 156 10.27 -0.67 -1.47
CA GLY A 156 10.90 -1.71 -0.67
C GLY A 156 10.57 -1.54 0.81
N ALA A 157 10.51 -2.66 1.54
CA ALA A 157 10.31 -2.64 2.98
C ALA A 157 10.94 -3.89 3.60
N THR A 158 11.41 -3.78 4.83
CA THR A 158 11.84 -4.95 5.59
C THR A 158 10.66 -5.84 6.01
N PRO A 159 10.89 -7.15 6.26
CA PRO A 159 9.81 -8.07 6.58
C PRO A 159 8.99 -7.72 7.82
N ASP A 160 9.57 -7.03 8.80
CA ASP A 160 8.90 -6.58 10.03
C ASP A 160 7.89 -5.44 9.77
N ILE A 161 8.08 -4.67 8.69
CA ILE A 161 7.15 -3.61 8.27
C ILE A 161 5.90 -4.20 7.62
N GLY A 162 6.04 -5.34 6.92
CA GLY A 162 4.92 -6.12 6.40
C GLY A 162 4.12 -5.45 5.28
N LEU A 163 4.69 -4.45 4.61
CA LEU A 163 4.05 -3.76 3.49
C LEU A 163 4.54 -4.33 2.14
N PRO A 164 3.64 -4.72 1.22
CA PRO A 164 4.05 -5.23 -0.08
C PRO A 164 4.48 -4.10 -1.02
N THR A 165 5.48 -4.37 -1.86
CA THR A 165 5.89 -3.47 -2.95
C THR A 165 4.70 -3.13 -3.86
N GLY A 166 4.58 -1.87 -4.24
CA GLY A 166 3.47 -1.31 -5.02
C GLY A 166 2.27 -0.87 -4.18
N ALA A 167 2.21 -1.17 -2.88
CA ALA A 167 1.15 -0.67 -2.01
C ALA A 167 1.17 0.86 -1.96
N VAL A 168 0.03 1.50 -2.24
CA VAL A 168 -0.14 2.94 -2.07
C VAL A 168 -0.45 3.22 -0.60
N ILE A 169 0.40 4.00 0.06
CA ILE A 169 0.29 4.28 1.50
C ILE A 169 0.09 5.76 1.82
N GLY A 170 0.10 6.61 0.80
CA GLY A 170 -0.21 8.04 0.91
C GLY A 170 -0.46 8.68 -0.44
N ILE A 171 -1.28 9.73 -0.45
CA ILE A 171 -1.57 10.56 -1.62
C ILE A 171 -1.58 12.01 -1.15
N LEU A 172 -0.71 12.83 -1.73
CA LEU A 172 -0.62 14.27 -1.45
C LEU A 172 -1.25 15.07 -2.59
N PRO A 173 -2.36 15.80 -2.34
CA PRO A 173 -2.91 16.75 -3.30
C PRO A 173 -1.94 17.91 -3.57
N VAL A 174 -1.87 18.33 -4.83
CA VAL A 174 -1.02 19.44 -5.29
C VAL A 174 -1.85 20.41 -6.12
N VAL A 175 -1.71 21.70 -5.82
CA VAL A 175 -2.33 22.81 -6.54
C VAL A 175 -1.21 23.70 -7.07
N ILE A 176 -1.11 23.83 -8.39
CA ILE A 176 -0.06 24.61 -9.06
C ILE A 176 -0.72 25.82 -9.72
N THR A 177 -0.44 26.99 -9.15
CA THR A 177 -0.99 28.26 -9.62
C THR A 177 -0.02 28.99 -10.55
N PRO A 178 -0.51 29.92 -11.38
CA PRO A 178 0.35 30.81 -12.15
C PRO A 178 1.35 31.59 -11.29
#